data_AF-A0A2J8L2A6-F1
#
_entry.id   AF-A0A2J8L2A6-F1
#
_cell.length_a   1.000
_cell.length_b   1.000
_cell.length_c   1.000
_cell.angle_alpha   90.00
_cell.angle_beta   90.00
_cell.angle_gamma   90.00
#
_symmetry.space_group_name_H-M   'P 1'
#
loop_
_entity.id
_entity.type
_entity.pdbx_description
1 polymer ?
#
loop_
_entity_poly.entity_id
_entity_poly.type
_entity_poly.pdbx_seq_one_letter_code
_entity_poly.pdbx_strand_id
1 'polypeptide(L)'
;MGQGNVDLLVLLDLIGAPNPTFPNFFPNSARWFERLQAIEHELHELGLLKDHSLEGRYFQNYSYGGVIQDDHIPFLRRDVPVLHLIPSPFPEVWHTMDDNEENLDESTIDNLNKILQV
;
A
#
# COMPACT_ATOMS: atom_id res chain seq x y z
N MET A 1 9.62 -7.80 -31.70
CA MET A 1 10.21 -8.39 -30.48
C MET A 1 9.30 -7.99 -29.33
N GLY A 2 8.55 -8.95 -28.77
CA GLY A 2 7.60 -8.68 -27.70
C GLY A 2 8.33 -8.46 -26.38
N GLN A 3 8.26 -7.24 -25.84
CA GLN A 3 8.44 -7.05 -24.40
C GLN A 3 7.17 -7.59 -23.74
N GLY A 4 7.31 -8.50 -22.76
CA GLY A 4 6.19 -8.98 -21.99
C GLY A 4 5.40 -7.80 -21.42
N ASN A 5 4.09 -7.80 -21.61
CA ASN A 5 3.23 -6.72 -21.15
C ASN A 5 3.03 -6.90 -19.64
N VAL A 6 3.46 -5.92 -18.84
CA VAL A 6 3.19 -5.91 -17.40
C VAL A 6 1.81 -5.29 -17.23
N ASP A 7 0.82 -6.10 -16.85
CA ASP A 7 -0.57 -5.63 -16.69
C ASP A 7 -0.72 -4.59 -15.55
N LEU A 8 0.04 -4.78 -14.48
CA LEU A 8 0.11 -3.90 -13.32
C LEU A 8 1.41 -4.18 -12.57
N LEU A 9 2.19 -3.14 -12.25
CA LEU A 9 3.25 -3.21 -11.26
C LEU A 9 2.67 -2.85 -9.90
N VAL A 10 2.61 -3.82 -8.98
CA VAL A 10 2.32 -3.55 -7.56
C VAL A 10 3.66 -3.40 -6.84
N LEU A 11 3.98 -2.19 -6.40
CA LEU A 11 5.22 -1.89 -5.69
C LEU A 11 4.91 -1.65 -4.22
N LEU A 12 5.49 -2.47 -3.36
CA LEU A 12 5.39 -2.37 -1.90
C LEU A 12 6.66 -1.70 -1.38
N ASP A 13 6.50 -0.65 -0.58
CA ASP A 13 7.63 0.03 0.06
C ASP A 13 7.23 0.64 1.42
N LEU A 14 8.19 0.71 2.35
CA LEU A 14 8.04 1.25 3.71
C LEU A 14 6.86 0.69 4.52
N ILE A 15 6.63 -0.62 4.42
CA ILE A 15 5.56 -1.33 5.13
C ILE A 15 6.13 -2.06 6.35
N GLY A 16 5.49 -1.88 7.51
CA GLY A 16 5.85 -2.57 8.75
C GLY A 16 5.51 -1.78 10.01
N ALA A 17 5.50 -0.45 9.91
CA ALA A 17 5.09 0.44 10.99
C ALA A 17 3.57 0.38 11.26
N PRO A 18 3.11 0.74 12.48
CA PRO A 18 1.70 0.71 12.83
C PRO A 18 0.87 1.73 12.05
N ASN A 19 -0.38 1.39 11.76
CA ASN A 19 -1.40 2.27 11.17
C ASN A 19 -0.97 3.02 9.89
N PRO A 20 -0.43 2.33 8.87
CA PRO A 20 -0.02 2.99 7.62
C PRO A 20 -1.23 3.55 6.88
N THR A 21 -1.07 4.72 6.27
CA THR A 21 -2.10 5.33 5.42
C THR A 21 -1.64 5.34 3.97
N PHE A 22 -2.24 4.48 3.14
CA PHE A 22 -1.95 4.43 1.70
C PHE A 22 -2.92 5.36 0.96
N PRO A 23 -2.42 6.36 0.21
CA PRO A 23 -3.25 7.14 -0.70
C PRO A 23 -3.34 6.50 -2.08
N ASN A 24 -4.36 6.90 -2.86
CA ASN A 24 -4.47 6.50 -4.25
C ASN A 24 -3.63 7.43 -5.16
N PHE A 25 -2.44 6.98 -5.56
CA PHE A 25 -1.48 7.79 -6.32
C PHE A 25 -1.84 7.96 -7.81
N PHE A 26 -2.42 6.95 -8.46
CA PHE A 26 -2.53 6.93 -9.91
C PHE A 26 -3.96 6.61 -10.40
N PRO A 27 -4.60 7.53 -11.16
CA PRO A 27 -5.94 7.29 -11.69
C PRO A 27 -6.08 6.04 -12.56
N ASN A 28 -5.02 5.64 -13.27
CA ASN A 28 -5.04 4.47 -14.17
C ASN A 28 -4.99 3.11 -13.43
N SER A 29 -4.64 3.10 -12.14
CA SER A 29 -4.67 1.91 -11.29
C SER A 29 -5.71 2.00 -10.16
N ALA A 30 -6.48 3.10 -10.09
CA ALA A 30 -7.47 3.37 -9.04
C ALA A 30 -8.45 2.22 -8.80
N ARG A 31 -8.93 1.54 -9.86
CA ARG A 31 -9.84 0.38 -9.71
C ARG A 31 -9.24 -0.78 -8.90
N TRP A 32 -7.91 -0.95 -8.97
CA TRP A 32 -7.21 -1.98 -8.19
C TRP A 32 -6.99 -1.52 -6.76
N PHE A 33 -6.74 -0.23 -6.56
CA PHE A 33 -6.71 0.37 -5.22
C PHE A 33 -8.07 0.24 -4.51
N GLU A 34 -9.17 0.59 -5.18
CA GLU A 34 -10.54 0.42 -4.68
C GLU A 34 -10.87 -1.04 -4.34
N ARG A 35 -10.28 -1.99 -5.08
CA ARG A 35 -10.41 -3.42 -4.75
C ARG A 35 -9.75 -3.75 -3.41
N LEU A 36 -8.56 -3.20 -3.11
CA LEU A 36 -7.91 -3.37 -1.80
C LEU A 36 -8.74 -2.73 -0.68
N GLN A 37 -9.35 -1.57 -0.92
CA GLN A 37 -10.28 -0.94 0.04
C GLN A 37 -11.49 -1.84 0.34
N ALA A 38 -12.06 -2.46 -0.69
CA ALA A 38 -13.19 -3.36 -0.53
C ALA A 38 -12.80 -4.64 0.24
N ILE A 39 -11.62 -5.22 -0.06
CA ILE A 39 -11.09 -6.39 0.64
C ILE A 39 -10.82 -6.07 2.11
N GLU A 40 -10.17 -4.94 2.40
CA GLU A 40 -9.93 -4.47 3.77
C GLU A 40 -11.26 -4.34 4.55
N HIS A 41 -12.26 -3.71 3.95
CA HIS A 41 -13.57 -3.56 4.57
C HIS A 41 -14.24 -4.91 4.83
N GLU A 42 -14.24 -5.82 3.85
CA GLU A 42 -14.85 -7.15 4.01
C GLU A 42 -14.14 -7.99 5.09
N LEU A 43 -12.80 -7.98 5.13
CA LEU A 43 -12.02 -8.66 6.17
C LEU A 43 -12.28 -8.06 7.56
N HIS A 44 -12.50 -6.75 7.65
CA HIS A 44 -12.90 -6.10 8.90
C HIS A 44 -14.30 -6.56 9.36
N GLU A 45 -15.30 -6.52 8.49
CA GLU A 45 -16.68 -6.94 8.81
C GLU A 45 -16.76 -8.43 9.22
N LEU A 46 -15.89 -9.26 8.66
CA LEU A 46 -15.76 -10.68 9.04
C LEU A 46 -14.98 -10.90 10.34
N GLY A 47 -14.41 -9.85 10.95
CA GLY A 47 -13.60 -9.95 12.17
C GLY A 47 -12.26 -10.68 11.96
N LEU A 48 -11.71 -10.63 10.74
CA LEU A 48 -10.47 -11.32 10.37
C LEU A 48 -9.21 -10.46 10.52
N LEU A 49 -9.38 -9.15 10.70
CA LEU A 49 -8.28 -8.21 10.98
C LEU A 49 -8.08 -8.03 12.49
N LYS A 50 -6.82 -7.94 12.93
CA LYS A 50 -6.44 -7.74 14.33
C LYS A 50 -6.18 -6.26 14.60
N ASP A 51 -6.61 -5.75 15.75
CA ASP A 51 -6.34 -4.36 16.19
C ASP A 51 -6.68 -3.27 15.15
N HIS A 52 -7.68 -3.54 14.31
CA HIS A 52 -8.08 -2.70 13.18
C HIS A 52 -9.43 -2.02 13.42
N SER A 53 -9.55 -0.73 13.09
CA SER A 53 -10.81 0.03 13.12
C SER A 53 -11.15 0.63 11.75
N LEU A 54 -12.43 0.93 11.50
CA LEU A 54 -12.85 1.58 10.26
C LEU A 54 -12.35 3.03 10.16
N GLU A 55 -12.23 3.73 11.29
CA GLU A 55 -11.64 5.06 11.36
C GLU A 55 -10.14 5.05 11.03
N GLY A 56 -9.46 3.95 11.36
CA GLY A 56 -8.02 3.73 11.17
C GLY A 56 -7.67 2.82 9.99
N ARG A 57 -8.58 2.64 9.02
CA ARG A 57 -8.32 1.85 7.82
C ARG A 57 -7.05 2.29 7.11
N TYR A 58 -6.36 1.38 6.45
CA TYR A 58 -5.10 1.64 5.78
C TYR A 58 -5.30 2.32 4.41
N PHE A 59 -6.24 1.83 3.58
CA PHE A 59 -6.40 2.28 2.20
C PHE A 59 -7.40 3.45 2.09
N GLN A 60 -6.90 4.64 1.75
CA GLN A 60 -7.65 5.90 1.85
C GLN A 60 -8.43 6.28 0.58
N ASN A 61 -9.55 6.99 0.76
CA ASN A 61 -10.38 7.48 -0.35
C ASN A 61 -9.82 8.72 -1.06
N TYR A 62 -8.70 9.28 -0.58
CA TYR A 62 -8.12 10.48 -1.18
C TYR A 62 -6.93 10.14 -2.06
N SER A 63 -6.71 10.98 -3.08
CA SER A 63 -5.52 10.92 -3.92
C SER A 63 -4.37 11.72 -3.31
N TYR A 64 -3.14 11.31 -3.62
CA TYR A 64 -1.95 12.06 -3.21
C TYR A 64 -1.68 13.21 -4.19
N GLY A 65 -1.46 14.42 -3.67
CA GLY A 65 -1.23 15.62 -4.49
C GLY A 65 0.22 15.84 -4.96
N GLY A 66 1.16 15.00 -4.52
CA GLY A 66 2.58 15.08 -4.86
C GLY A 66 3.07 13.93 -5.74
N VAL A 67 4.38 13.86 -5.95
CA VAL A 67 5.05 12.75 -6.65
C VAL A 67 6.12 12.18 -5.73
N ILE A 68 6.04 10.88 -5.47
CA ILE A 68 7.07 10.14 -4.75
C ILE A 68 7.95 9.44 -5.80
N GLN A 69 9.26 9.66 -5.75
CA GLN A 69 10.19 8.96 -6.63
C GLN A 69 10.61 7.65 -5.98
N ASP A 70 10.47 6.57 -6.73
CA ASP A 70 10.76 5.21 -6.30
C ASP A 70 10.97 4.32 -7.54
N ASP A 71 11.18 3.02 -7.37
CA ASP A 71 11.54 2.05 -8.41
C ASP A 71 10.49 1.92 -9.52
N HIS A 72 9.26 2.38 -9.29
CA HIS A 72 8.21 2.39 -10.31
C HIS A 72 8.44 3.43 -11.42
N ILE A 73 9.28 4.45 -11.23
CA ILE A 73 9.43 5.58 -12.16
C ILE A 73 9.83 5.14 -13.58
N PRO A 74 10.79 4.22 -13.81
CA PRO A 74 11.11 3.73 -15.14
C PRO A 74 9.97 2.95 -15.82
N PHE A 75 9.10 2.29 -15.04
CA PHE A 75 7.94 1.55 -15.54
C PHE A 75 6.81 2.49 -15.92
N LEU A 76 6.52 3.47 -15.05
CA LEU A 76 5.53 4.50 -15.29
C LEU A 76 5.85 5.31 -16.56
N ARG A 77 7.13 5.62 -16.81
CA ARG A 77 7.59 6.29 -18.05
C ARG A 77 7.41 5.46 -19.33
N ARG A 78 7.09 4.17 -19.19
CA ARG A 78 6.84 3.23 -20.29
C ARG A 78 5.37 2.74 -20.30
N ASP A 79 4.48 3.54 -19.70
CA ASP A 79 3.03 3.31 -19.66
C ASP A 79 2.59 2.03 -18.92
N VAL A 80 3.46 1.46 -18.07
CA VAL A 80 3.07 0.37 -17.17
C VAL A 80 2.19 0.95 -16.06
N PRO A 81 0.96 0.43 -15.85
CA PRO A 81 0.15 0.83 -14.70
C PRO A 81 0.85 0.48 -13.39
N VAL A 82 0.83 1.40 -12.43
CA VAL A 82 1.49 1.22 -11.12
C VAL A 82 0.46 1.31 -10.01
N LEU A 83 0.46 0.34 -9.10
CA LEU A 83 -0.18 0.43 -7.80
C LEU A 83 0.92 0.57 -6.75
N HIS A 84 1.17 1.80 -6.30
CA HIS A 84 2.25 2.11 -5.36
C HIS A 84 1.72 2.06 -3.93
N LEU A 85 2.05 0.98 -3.23
CA LEU A 85 1.67 0.74 -1.85
C LEU A 85 2.81 1.21 -0.94
N ILE A 86 2.90 2.53 -0.80
CA ILE A 86 3.78 3.22 0.14
C ILE A 86 2.92 4.15 1.02
N PRO A 87 3.11 4.17 2.35
CA PRO A 87 2.33 5.04 3.22
C PRO A 87 2.67 6.52 2.99
N SER A 88 1.71 7.40 3.25
CA SER A 88 1.93 8.84 3.36
C SER A 88 1.16 9.39 4.56
N PRO A 89 1.84 9.93 5.58
CA PRO A 89 3.29 10.13 5.71
C PRO A 89 4.10 8.82 5.76
N PHE A 90 5.41 8.91 5.52
CA PHE A 90 6.33 7.79 5.73
C PHE A 90 6.41 7.41 7.22
N PRO A 91 6.81 6.18 7.56
CA PRO A 91 7.05 5.79 8.95
C PRO A 91 7.98 6.77 9.65
N GLU A 92 7.71 7.09 10.92
CA GLU A 92 8.54 8.03 11.70
C GLU A 92 10.00 7.57 11.81
N VAL A 93 10.23 6.26 11.72
CA VAL A 93 11.54 5.62 11.78
C VAL A 93 12.29 5.62 10.44
N TRP A 94 11.67 6.03 9.33
CA TRP A 94 12.30 5.98 8.01
C TRP A 94 13.64 6.74 7.98
N HIS A 95 14.68 6.08 7.46
CA HIS A 95 16.06 6.60 7.42
C HIS A 95 16.67 6.94 8.80
N THR A 96 16.21 6.29 9.87
CA THR A 96 16.86 6.33 11.18
C THR A 96 17.40 4.94 11.56
N MET A 97 18.14 4.86 12.68
CA MET A 97 18.58 3.57 13.23
C MET A 97 17.43 2.81 13.93
N ASP A 98 16.29 3.49 14.14
CA ASP A 98 15.10 2.91 14.75
C ASP A 98 14.25 2.14 13.72
N ASP A 99 14.59 2.19 12.42
CA ASP A 99 14.02 1.30 11.41
C ASP A 99 14.60 -0.11 11.56
N ASN A 100 14.07 -0.83 12.55
CA ASN A 100 14.53 -2.13 12.98
C ASN A 100 13.34 -3.02 13.39
N GLU A 101 13.62 -4.29 13.69
CA GLU A 101 12.59 -5.30 14.00
C GLU A 101 11.71 -4.93 15.20
N GLU A 102 12.26 -4.24 16.22
CA GLU A 102 11.52 -3.88 17.43
C GLU A 102 10.42 -2.84 17.19
N ASN A 103 10.53 -2.06 16.09
CA ASN A 103 9.55 -1.04 15.71
C ASN A 103 8.55 -1.53 14.64
N LEU A 104 8.55 -2.83 14.31
CA LEU A 104 7.53 -3.43 13.47
C LEU A 104 6.24 -3.70 14.27
N ASP A 105 5.10 -3.53 13.61
CA ASP A 105 3.79 -3.85 14.14
C ASP A 105 3.26 -5.16 13.53
N GLU A 106 3.34 -6.26 14.29
CA GLU A 106 2.96 -7.60 13.81
C GLU A 106 1.48 -7.68 13.37
N SER A 107 0.57 -6.99 14.08
CA SER A 107 -0.86 -6.97 13.75
C SER A 107 -1.10 -6.31 12.39
N THR A 108 -0.48 -5.16 12.13
CA THR A 108 -0.54 -4.46 10.83
C THR A 108 0.03 -5.32 9.72
N ILE A 109 1.19 -5.94 9.93
CA ILE A 109 1.82 -6.83 8.93
C ILE A 109 0.90 -8.03 8.61
N ASP A 110 0.34 -8.69 9.62
CA ASP A 110 -0.60 -9.81 9.45
C ASP A 110 -1.86 -9.38 8.69
N ASN A 111 -2.40 -8.19 8.98
CA ASN A 111 -3.56 -7.66 8.28
C ASN A 111 -3.27 -7.37 6.81
N LEU A 112 -2.16 -6.70 6.51
CA LEU A 112 -1.75 -6.41 5.13
C LEU A 112 -1.46 -7.69 4.34
N ASN A 113 -0.88 -8.70 4.98
CA ASN A 113 -0.72 -10.03 4.38
C ASN A 113 -2.05 -10.64 3.95
N LYS A 114 -3.08 -10.59 4.81
CA LYS A 114 -4.41 -11.10 4.45
C LYS A 114 -5.02 -10.33 3.29
N ILE A 115 -4.91 -9.01 3.28
CA ILE A 115 -5.47 -8.15 2.22
C ILE A 115 -4.82 -8.46 0.86
N LEU A 116 -3.51 -8.70 0.83
CA LEU A 116 -2.75 -8.96 -0.40
C LEU A 116 -2.84 -10.40 -0.93
N GLN A 117 -3.38 -11.34 -0.14
CA GLN A 117 -3.50 -12.76 -0.52
C GLN A 117 -4.82 -13.13 -1.19
N VAL A 118 -5.81 -12.23 -1.19
CA VAL A 118 -7.15 -12.43 -1.78
C VAL A 118 -7.14 -12.12 -3.27
#